data_AF-A0A9E5EAA1-F1
#
_entry.id   AF-A0A9E5EAA1-F1
#
_cell.length_a   1.000
_cell.length_b   1.000
_cell.length_c   1.000
_cell.angle_alpha   90.00
_cell.angle_beta   90.00
_cell.angle_gamma   90.00
#
_symmetry.space_group_name_H-M   'P 1'
#
loop_
_entity.id
_entity.type
_entity.pdbx_description
1 polymer ?
#
loop_
_entity_poly.entity_id
_entity_poly.type
_entity_poly.pdbx_seq_one_letter_code
_entity_poly.pdbx_strand_id
1 'polypeptide(L)'
;MGFGCGTARFVIARAVSARQPRPAGLSPFRWLNRGRYPVSMFPDTTVTVEFTIEPFVEGAPGPHVTAAVSAVEKLGATVEFGPFGTTLRAPTSDAGRVVAALLDAAYANGATHVSIHVGPEDE
;
A
#
# COMPACT_ATOMS: atom_id res chain seq x y z
N MET A 1 -41.15 35.67 -9.51
CA MET A 1 -39.71 35.33 -9.56
C MET A 1 -39.48 34.09 -8.71
N GLY A 2 -39.26 32.92 -9.31
CA GLY A 2 -38.96 31.68 -8.60
C GLY A 2 -37.71 31.07 -9.22
N PHE A 3 -36.62 31.05 -8.45
CA PHE A 3 -35.33 30.48 -8.85
C PHE A 3 -35.40 28.95 -8.84
N GLY A 4 -34.92 28.35 -9.93
CA GLY A 4 -34.96 26.91 -10.17
C GLY A 4 -34.01 26.12 -9.27
N CYS A 5 -34.53 25.02 -8.71
CA CYS A 5 -33.75 23.92 -8.17
C CYS A 5 -33.79 22.79 -9.23
N GLY A 6 -32.81 22.77 -10.12
CA GLY A 6 -32.65 21.73 -11.13
C GLY A 6 -31.72 20.64 -10.61
N THR A 7 -32.30 19.54 -10.13
CA THR A 7 -31.59 18.34 -9.69
C THR A 7 -31.07 17.59 -10.93
N ALA A 8 -29.76 17.59 -11.14
CA ALA A 8 -29.12 16.81 -12.21
C ALA A 8 -29.23 15.31 -11.90
N ARG A 9 -29.98 14.58 -12.74
CA ARG A 9 -30.08 13.12 -12.70
C ARG A 9 -28.85 12.51 -13.36
N PHE A 10 -28.06 11.76 -12.58
CA PHE A 10 -27.02 10.88 -13.10
C PHE A 10 -27.66 9.74 -13.91
N VAL A 11 -27.31 9.66 -15.20
CA VAL A 11 -27.65 8.52 -16.07
C VAL A 11 -26.55 7.47 -15.89
N ILE A 12 -26.88 6.35 -15.24
CA ILE A 12 -26.01 5.18 -15.17
C ILE A 12 -26.18 4.41 -16.48
N ALA A 13 -25.18 4.51 -17.37
CA ALA A 13 -25.12 3.68 -18.57
C ALA A 13 -24.86 2.22 -18.17
N ARG A 14 -25.81 1.34 -18.49
CA ARG A 14 -25.70 -0.12 -18.34
C ARG A 14 -24.81 -0.67 -19.45
N ALA A 15 -23.59 -1.09 -19.11
CA ALA A 15 -22.78 -1.93 -19.99
C ALA A 15 -23.31 -3.38 -19.93
N VAL A 16 -23.77 -3.90 -21.06
CA VAL A 16 -24.17 -5.30 -21.23
C VAL A 16 -22.90 -6.14 -21.39
N SER A 17 -22.50 -6.85 -20.33
CA SER A 17 -21.41 -7.82 -20.38
C SER A 17 -21.88 -9.08 -21.09
N ALA A 18 -21.27 -9.40 -22.24
CA ALA A 18 -21.40 -10.68 -22.91
C ALA A 18 -21.01 -11.83 -21.95
N ARG A 19 -21.85 -12.86 -21.86
CA ARG A 19 -21.59 -14.05 -21.04
C ARG A 19 -20.53 -14.91 -21.73
N GLN A 20 -19.34 -15.00 -21.14
CA GLN A 20 -18.42 -16.08 -21.47
C GLN A 20 -18.96 -17.41 -20.93
N PRO A 21 -18.83 -18.53 -21.67
CA PRO A 21 -19.21 -19.85 -21.17
C PRO A 21 -18.27 -20.29 -20.04
N ARG A 22 -18.85 -20.76 -18.94
CA ARG A 22 -18.11 -21.27 -17.77
C ARG A 22 -17.58 -22.68 -18.08
N PRO A 23 -16.30 -23.00 -17.82
CA PRO A 23 -15.86 -24.39 -17.80
C PRO A 23 -16.49 -25.09 -16.59
N ALA A 24 -17.19 -26.20 -16.84
CA ALA A 24 -17.75 -27.04 -15.80
C ALA A 24 -16.62 -27.77 -15.05
N GLY A 25 -16.61 -27.68 -13.71
CA GLY A 25 -15.81 -28.60 -12.88
C GLY A 25 -14.84 -28.01 -11.85
N LEU A 26 -14.92 -26.73 -11.48
CA LEU A 26 -14.09 -26.19 -10.39
C LEU A 26 -14.90 -26.04 -9.10
N SER A 27 -14.52 -26.82 -8.08
CA SER A 27 -15.10 -26.78 -6.74
C SER A 27 -15.02 -25.35 -6.15
N PRO A 28 -16.11 -24.86 -5.52
CA PRO A 28 -16.21 -23.47 -5.03
C PRO A 28 -15.23 -23.12 -3.90
N PHE A 29 -14.53 -24.11 -3.34
CA PHE A 29 -13.67 -23.94 -2.17
C PHE A 29 -12.18 -24.25 -2.42
N ARG A 30 -11.73 -24.37 -3.68
CA ARG A 30 -10.30 -24.56 -4.00
C ARG A 30 -9.39 -23.42 -3.51
N TRP A 31 -9.97 -22.26 -3.17
CA TRP A 31 -9.27 -21.10 -2.62
C TRP A 31 -8.98 -21.17 -1.11
N LEU A 32 -9.65 -22.05 -0.36
CA LEU A 32 -9.41 -22.16 1.10
C LEU A 32 -8.20 -23.02 1.48
N ASN A 33 -7.61 -23.78 0.55
CA ASN A 33 -6.52 -24.72 0.86
C ASN A 33 -5.15 -24.31 0.25
N ARG A 34 -4.94 -23.01 0.00
CA ARG A 34 -3.63 -22.49 -0.41
C ARG A 34 -2.80 -22.14 0.82
N GLY A 35 -2.40 -23.18 1.55
CA GLY A 35 -1.25 -23.07 2.43
C GLY A 35 -0.08 -22.56 1.60
N ARG A 36 0.43 -21.38 1.94
CA ARG A 36 1.63 -20.74 1.37
C ARG A 36 1.51 -20.45 -0.14
N TYR A 37 1.12 -19.22 -0.46
CA TYR A 37 1.43 -18.68 -1.79
C TYR A 37 2.94 -18.83 -2.00
N PRO A 38 3.41 -19.54 -3.04
CA PRO A 38 4.83 -19.56 -3.35
C PRO A 38 5.23 -18.11 -3.64
N VAL A 39 6.14 -17.57 -2.84
CA VAL A 39 6.69 -16.21 -2.98
C VAL A 39 7.39 -16.01 -4.35
N SER A 40 7.51 -17.08 -5.16
CA SER A 40 8.21 -17.13 -6.43
C SER A 40 7.32 -17.05 -7.69
N MET A 41 6.04 -16.68 -7.58
CA MET A 41 5.16 -16.58 -8.77
C MET A 41 4.88 -15.13 -9.23
N PHE A 42 5.28 -14.15 -8.44
CA PHE A 42 5.42 -12.79 -8.93
C PHE A 42 6.88 -12.62 -9.36
N PRO A 43 7.16 -12.04 -10.55
CA PRO A 43 8.54 -11.66 -10.93
C PRO A 43 9.14 -10.70 -9.89
N ASP A 44 10.35 -10.19 -10.11
CA ASP A 44 11.00 -9.11 -9.34
C ASP A 44 10.18 -7.80 -9.36
N THR A 45 8.89 -7.86 -9.04
CA THR A 45 7.99 -6.74 -8.93
C THR A 45 8.31 -6.03 -7.65
N THR A 46 8.56 -4.74 -7.78
CA THR A 46 8.77 -3.80 -6.70
C THR A 46 7.44 -3.20 -6.28
N VAL A 47 7.31 -2.91 -4.99
CA VAL A 47 6.22 -2.11 -4.44
C VAL A 47 6.75 -0.76 -4.00
N THR A 48 5.89 0.23 -4.08
CA THR A 48 6.09 1.54 -3.48
C THR A 48 5.31 1.60 -2.17
N VAL A 49 6.00 1.98 -1.10
CA VAL A 49 5.41 2.21 0.21
C VAL A 49 5.59 3.69 0.55
N GLU A 50 4.50 4.43 0.56
CA GLU A 50 4.47 5.82 1.03
C GLU A 50 4.00 5.83 2.49
N PHE A 51 4.69 6.59 3.33
CA PHE A 51 4.37 6.65 4.75
C PHE A 51 4.69 8.00 5.39
N THR A 52 3.98 8.28 6.48
CA THR A 52 4.30 9.38 7.41
C THR A 52 4.41 8.84 8.83
N ILE A 53 5.26 9.46 9.65
CA ILE A 53 5.43 9.10 11.06
C ILE A 53 5.33 10.38 11.89
N GLU A 54 4.39 10.39 12.82
CA GLU A 54 4.15 11.51 13.73
C GLU A 54 4.68 11.24 15.13
N PRO A 55 5.12 12.28 15.87
CA PRO A 55 5.04 13.71 15.50
C PRO A 55 6.08 14.12 14.45
N PHE A 56 5.68 14.91 13.46
CA PHE A 56 6.59 15.39 12.41
C PHE A 56 7.01 16.85 12.66
N VAL A 57 8.30 17.13 12.54
CA VAL A 57 8.86 18.49 12.58
C VAL A 57 9.71 18.70 11.33
N GLU A 58 9.35 19.70 10.53
CA GLU A 58 10.03 20.00 9.28
C GLU A 58 11.51 20.34 9.52
N GLY A 59 12.41 19.73 8.73
CA GLY A 59 13.86 19.91 8.83
C GLY A 59 14.52 19.26 10.06
N ALA A 60 13.73 18.69 10.98
CA ALA A 60 14.22 18.09 12.22
C ALA A 60 13.54 16.73 12.49
N PRO A 61 13.88 15.68 11.72
CA PRO A 61 13.30 14.36 11.90
C PRO A 61 13.61 13.82 13.32
N GLY A 62 12.57 13.36 14.02
CA GLY A 62 12.71 12.82 15.37
C GLY A 62 13.35 11.41 15.41
N PRO A 63 13.62 10.89 16.62
CA PRO A 63 14.16 9.54 16.81
C PRO A 63 13.31 8.44 16.16
N HIS A 64 11.98 8.59 16.20
CA HIS A 64 11.03 7.69 15.53
C HIS A 64 11.18 7.63 14.02
N VAL A 65 11.46 8.77 13.37
CA VAL A 65 11.66 8.83 11.91
C VAL A 65 13.00 8.19 11.55
N THR A 66 14.07 8.64 12.21
CA THR A 66 15.43 8.18 11.90
C THR A 66 15.64 6.70 12.19
N ALA A 67 15.06 6.18 13.28
CA ALA A 67 15.12 4.76 13.61
C ALA A 67 14.35 3.90 12.60
N ALA A 68 13.16 4.35 12.17
CA ALA A 68 12.37 3.64 11.16
C ALA A 68 13.09 3.57 9.81
N VAL A 69 13.66 4.69 9.35
CA VAL A 69 14.46 4.75 8.11
C VAL A 69 15.66 3.80 8.21
N SER A 70 16.43 3.86 9.30
CA SER A 70 17.56 2.95 9.50
C SER A 70 17.15 1.48 9.53
N ALA A 71 15.98 1.16 10.09
CA ALA A 71 15.48 -0.21 10.15
C ALA A 71 15.14 -0.76 8.76
N VAL A 72 14.51 0.03 7.89
CA VAL A 72 14.15 -0.42 6.54
C VAL A 72 15.35 -0.45 5.59
N GLU A 73 16.30 0.48 5.73
CA GLU A 73 17.55 0.49 4.95
C GLU A 73 18.41 -0.75 5.21
N LYS A 74 18.43 -1.26 6.46
CA LYS A 74 19.11 -2.52 6.81
C LYS A 74 18.52 -3.75 6.09
N LEU A 75 17.29 -3.64 5.59
CA LEU A 75 16.64 -4.68 4.81
C LEU A 75 16.85 -4.49 3.30
N GLY A 76 17.62 -3.49 2.88
CA GLY A 76 17.91 -3.18 1.48
C GLY A 76 16.86 -2.30 0.80
N ALA A 77 15.94 -1.69 1.55
CA ALA A 77 14.98 -0.74 0.98
C ALA A 77 15.65 0.61 0.71
N THR A 78 15.30 1.24 -0.42
CA THR A 78 15.71 2.61 -0.74
C THR A 78 14.64 3.57 -0.26
N VAL A 79 15.04 4.63 0.44
CA VAL A 79 14.13 5.63 1.03
C VAL A 79 14.33 7.00 0.36
N GLU A 80 13.22 7.65 0.01
CA GLU A 80 13.15 8.98 -0.58
C GLU A 80 12.20 9.86 0.23
N PHE A 81 12.62 11.09 0.54
CA PHE A 81 11.79 12.06 1.25
C PHE A 81 11.08 12.98 0.24
N GLY A 82 9.76 12.93 0.22
CA GLY A 82 8.90 13.76 -0.63
C GLY A 82 8.09 14.80 0.17
N PRO A 83 7.37 15.69 -0.53
CA PRO A 83 6.55 16.73 0.09
C PRO A 83 5.30 16.20 0.81
N PHE A 84 4.83 15.00 0.46
CA PHE A 84 3.63 14.38 1.03
C PHE A 84 3.93 13.26 2.03
N GLY A 85 5.19 12.90 2.19
CA GLY A 85 5.62 11.80 3.03
C GLY A 85 6.96 11.24 2.61
N THR A 86 7.31 10.11 3.19
CA THR A 86 8.52 9.37 2.83
C THR A 86 8.10 8.16 2.00
N THR A 87 8.79 7.93 0.91
CA THR A 87 8.56 6.81 0.01
C THR A 87 9.71 5.83 0.16
N LEU A 88 9.40 4.53 0.22
CA LEU A 88 10.41 3.49 0.06
C LEU A 88 10.02 2.49 -1.01
N ARG A 89 11.03 1.86 -1.62
CA ARG A 89 10.87 0.83 -2.64
C ARG A 89 11.49 -0.47 -2.17
N ALA A 90 10.76 -1.58 -2.35
CA ALA A 90 11.21 -2.91 -1.95
C ALA A 90 10.63 -3.98 -2.88
N PRO A 91 11.29 -5.15 -3.01
CA PRO A 91 10.68 -6.31 -3.67
C PRO A 91 9.34 -6.67 -3.01
N THR A 92 8.36 -7.07 -3.81
CA THR A 92 7.03 -7.49 -3.32
C THR A 92 7.14 -8.61 -2.29
N SER A 93 8.13 -9.50 -2.43
CA SER A 93 8.43 -10.56 -1.47
C SER A 93 8.85 -10.05 -0.09
N ASP A 94 9.41 -8.85 -0.01
CA ASP A 94 9.93 -8.25 1.22
C ASP A 94 9.02 -7.17 1.81
N ALA A 95 7.96 -6.75 1.08
CA ALA A 95 7.06 -5.67 1.47
C ALA A 95 6.54 -5.79 2.92
N GLY A 96 6.03 -6.96 3.30
CA GLY A 96 5.53 -7.20 4.66
C GLY A 96 6.63 -7.11 5.73
N ARG A 97 7.84 -7.59 5.42
CA ARG A 97 8.99 -7.53 6.34
C ARG A 97 9.45 -6.10 6.55
N VAL A 98 9.50 -5.32 5.48
CA VAL A 98 9.89 -3.90 5.51
C VAL A 98 8.88 -3.07 6.29
N VAL A 99 7.58 -3.24 6.01
CA VAL A 99 6.51 -2.52 6.74
C VAL A 99 6.51 -2.87 8.23
N ALA A 100 6.71 -4.14 8.59
CA ALA A 100 6.81 -4.54 9.99
C ALA A 100 8.00 -3.86 10.70
N ALA A 101 9.19 -3.91 10.09
CA ALA A 101 10.39 -3.29 10.66
C ALA A 101 10.25 -1.77 10.82
N LEU A 102 9.58 -1.10 9.87
CA LEU A 102 9.25 0.32 9.95
C LEU A 102 8.38 0.63 11.16
N LEU A 103 7.26 -0.09 11.31
CA LEU A 103 6.30 0.12 12.40
C LEU A 103 6.92 -0.15 13.76
N ASP A 104 7.62 -1.29 13.90
CA ASP A 104 8.27 -1.68 15.16
C ASP A 104 9.28 -0.62 15.61
N ALA A 105 10.14 -0.16 14.70
CA ALA A 105 11.15 0.86 15.00
C ALA A 105 10.50 2.23 15.29
N ALA A 106 9.49 2.63 14.54
CA ALA A 106 8.80 3.90 14.73
C ALA A 106 8.16 3.98 16.12
N TYR A 107 7.33 3.00 16.48
CA TYR A 107 6.61 3.00 17.77
C TYR A 107 7.54 2.79 18.96
N ALA A 108 8.60 1.97 18.82
CA ALA A 108 9.61 1.82 19.87
C ALA A 108 10.36 3.14 20.18
N ASN A 109 10.35 4.10 19.25
CA ASN A 109 11.08 5.36 19.36
C ASN A 109 10.15 6.58 19.47
N GLY A 110 8.89 6.38 19.89
CA GLY A 110 7.99 7.46 20.27
C GLY A 110 7.05 7.95 19.17
N ALA A 111 6.89 7.19 18.07
CA ALA A 111 5.82 7.48 17.13
C ALA A 111 4.45 7.38 17.83
N THR A 112 3.57 8.34 17.56
CA THR A 112 2.19 8.34 18.06
C THR A 112 1.19 7.97 16.97
N HIS A 113 1.57 8.15 15.71
CA HIS A 113 0.75 7.79 14.56
C HIS A 113 1.66 7.45 13.37
N VAL A 114 1.26 6.45 12.60
CA VAL A 114 1.90 6.08 11.34
C VAL A 114 0.82 5.88 10.29
N SER A 115 0.91 6.60 9.17
CA SER A 115 0.09 6.35 7.99
C SER A 115 0.92 5.61 6.95
N ILE A 116 0.32 4.61 6.28
CA ILE A 116 1.00 3.80 5.28
C ILE A 116 0.06 3.57 4.10
N HIS A 117 0.58 3.83 2.90
CA HIS A 117 -0.01 3.46 1.63
C HIS A 117 0.95 2.54 0.88
N VAL A 118 0.46 1.39 0.42
CA VAL A 118 1.26 0.41 -0.33
C VAL A 118 0.59 0.14 -1.66
N GLY A 119 1.35 0.27 -2.73
CA GLY A 119 0.89 0.03 -4.10
C GLY A 119 1.98 -0.59 -4.98
N PRO A 120 1.63 -1.00 -6.20
CA PRO A 120 2.64 -1.31 -7.21
C PRO A 120 3.53 -0.08 -7.43
N GLU A 121 4.78 -0.29 -7.85
CA GLU A 121 5.58 0.80 -8.40
C GLU A 121 4.91 1.31 -9.70
N ASP A 122 4.68 2.62 -9.78
CA ASP A 122 4.17 3.25 -11.01
C ASP A 122 5.21 3.07 -12.12
N GLU A 123 4.83 2.40 -13.22
CA GLU A 123 5.66 2.18 -14.43
C GLU A 123 5.84 3.46 -15.27
#